data_AF-A0A7X8D050-F1
#
_entry.id   AF-A0A7X8D050-F1
#
_cell.length_a   1.000
_cell.length_b   1.000
_cell.length_c   1.000
_cell.angle_alpha   90.00
_cell.angle_beta   90.00
_cell.angle_gamma   90.00
#
_symmetry.space_group_name_H-M   'P 1'
#
loop_
_entity.id
_entity.type
_entity.pdbx_description
1 polymer ?
#
loop_
_entity_poly.entity_id
_entity_poly.type
_entity_poly.pdbx_seq_one_letter_code
_entity_poly.pdbx_strand_id
1 'polypeptide(L)' 'MDYKVQNRAAREEGREEGIKVGIEKGIEKGIEKGKIQTAKNMLKSGLSVELISSVTELSIEKIKELLKEIEEKNY' A
#
# COMPACT_ATOMS: atom_id res chain seq x y z
N MET A 1 19.08 -39.26 -14.26
CA MET A 1 18.20 -38.20 -13.74
C MET A 1 17.98 -37.22 -14.88
N ASP A 2 16.74 -37.09 -15.35
CA ASP A 2 16.43 -36.50 -16.66
C ASP A 2 16.41 -34.96 -16.58
N TYR A 3 17.39 -34.29 -17.19
CA TYR A 3 17.60 -32.84 -17.16
C TYR A 3 16.36 -32.02 -17.59
N LYS A 4 15.48 -32.61 -18.41
CA LYS A 4 14.23 -31.96 -18.86
C LYS A 4 13.21 -31.79 -17.73
N VAL A 5 13.19 -32.70 -16.75
CA VAL A 5 12.26 -32.65 -15.61
C VAL A 5 12.65 -31.54 -14.64
N GLN A 6 13.95 -31.39 -14.35
CA GLN A 6 14.47 -30.33 -13.47
C GLN A 6 14.17 -28.93 -14.02
N ASN A 7 14.28 -28.73 -15.33
CA ASN A 7 14.02 -27.42 -15.95
C ASN A 7 12.52 -27.04 -15.92
N ARG A 8 11.61 -28.03 -16.00
CA ARG A 8 10.17 -27.78 -15.86
C ARG A 8 9.81 -27.39 -14.42
N ALA A 9 10.34 -28.10 -13.43
CA ALA A 9 10.13 -27.78 -12.02
C ALA A 9 10.64 -26.37 -11.68
N ALA A 10 11.86 -26.03 -12.08
CA ALA A 10 12.41 -24.70 -11.84
C ALA A 10 11.59 -23.56 -12.49
N ARG A 11 11.01 -23.80 -13.69
CA ARG A 11 10.13 -22.82 -14.34
C ARG A 11 8.78 -22.68 -13.64
N GLU A 12 8.25 -23.78 -13.11
CA GLU A 12 7.00 -23.78 -12.36
C GLU A 12 7.16 -23.07 -11.02
N GLU A 13 8.23 -23.38 -10.27
CA GLU A 13 8.63 -22.70 -9.04
C GLU A 13 8.80 -21.20 -9.26
N GLY A 14 9.57 -20.79 -10.28
CA GLY A 14 9.76 -19.36 -10.58
C GLY A 14 8.46 -18.63 -10.96
N ARG A 15 7.52 -19.32 -11.62
CA ARG A 15 6.19 -18.77 -11.92
C ARG A 15 5.36 -18.60 -10.65
N GLU A 16 5.35 -19.61 -9.78
CA GLU A 16 4.63 -19.58 -8.51
C GLU A 16 5.16 -18.50 -7.58
N GLU A 17 6.49 -18.40 -7.43
CA GLU A 17 7.14 -17.34 -6.66
C GLU A 17 6.80 -15.96 -7.23
N GLY A 18 6.88 -15.79 -8.56
CA GLY A 18 6.52 -14.53 -9.21
C GLY A 18 5.08 -14.10 -8.94
N ILE A 19 4.13 -15.03 -8.99
CA ILE A 19 2.72 -14.77 -8.67
C ILE A 19 2.57 -14.41 -7.19
N LYS A 20 3.19 -15.17 -6.28
CA LYS A 20 3.12 -14.94 -4.84
C LYS A 20 3.64 -13.53 -4.47
N VAL A 21 4.83 -13.18 -4.97
CA VAL A 21 5.44 -11.86 -4.74
C VAL A 21 4.59 -10.74 -5.37
N GLY A 22 4.00 -10.99 -6.55
CA GLY A 22 3.12 -10.03 -7.20
C GLY A 22 1.86 -9.73 -6.39
N ILE A 23 1.21 -10.77 -5.86
CA ILE A 23 0.01 -10.65 -5.03
C ILE A 23 0.34 -9.92 -3.73
N GLU A 24 1.41 -10.32 -3.04
CA GLU A 24 1.82 -9.72 -1.76
C GLU A 24 2.08 -8.21 -1.91
N LYS A 25 2.91 -7.83 -2.90
CA LYS A 25 3.18 -6.41 -3.22
C LYS A 25 1.92 -5.65 -3.64
N GLY A 26 1.00 -6.32 -4.33
CA GLY A 26 -0.27 -5.73 -4.75
C GLY A 26 -1.17 -5.39 -3.57
N ILE A 27 -1.31 -6.33 -2.62
CA ILE A 27 -2.11 -6.17 -1.41
C ILE A 27 -1.52 -5.08 -0.53
N GLU A 28 -0.21 -5.10 -0.27
CA GLU A 28 0.47 -4.10 0.56
C GLU A 28 0.26 -2.67 0.02
N LYS A 29 0.53 -2.48 -1.28
CA LYS A 29 0.30 -1.18 -1.96
C LYS A 29 -1.16 -0.77 -1.94
N GLY A 30 -2.09 -1.73 -2.04
CA GLY A 30 -3.52 -1.47 -1.97
C GLY A 30 -3.95 -0.96 -0.60
N ILE A 31 -3.49 -1.62 0.47
CA ILE A 31 -3.75 -1.24 1.86
C ILE A 31 -3.18 0.16 2.15
N GLU A 32 -1.93 0.43 1.77
CA GLU A 32 -1.28 1.72 1.99
C GLU A 32 -2.04 2.85 1.28
N LYS A 33 -2.37 2.67 -0.01
CA LYS A 33 -3.17 3.64 -0.78
C LYS A 33 -4.55 3.86 -0.16
N GLY A 34 -5.19 2.80 0.32
CA GLY A 34 -6.48 2.87 1.02
C GLY A 34 -6.40 3.72 2.29
N LYS A 35 -5.40 3.48 3.14
CA LYS A 35 -5.15 4.26 4.36
C LYS A 35 -4.96 5.75 4.05
N ILE A 36 -4.13 6.07 3.05
CA ILE A 36 -3.87 7.45 2.62
C ILE A 36 -5.15 8.12 2.10
N GLN A 37 -5.92 7.43 1.24
CA GLN A 37 -7.15 8.00 0.68
C GLN A 37 -8.19 8.28 1.77
N THR A 38 -8.36 7.35 2.71
CA THR A 38 -9.23 7.53 3.88
C THR A 38 -8.78 8.72 4.71
N ALA A 39 -7.49 8.84 5.03
CA ALA A 39 -6.95 9.97 5.77
C ALA A 39 -7.21 11.31 5.04
N LYS A 40 -6.98 11.38 3.72
CA LYS A 40 -7.27 12.58 2.92
C LYS A 40 -8.74 12.97 2.97
N ASN A 41 -9.66 12.01 2.87
CA ASN A 41 -11.10 12.27 2.96
C ASN A 41 -11.48 12.79 4.35
N MET A 42 -10.94 12.18 5.40
CA MET A 42 -11.18 12.60 6.79
C MET A 42 -10.66 14.02 7.08
N LEU A 43 -9.46 14.36 6.57
CA LEU A 43 -8.91 15.72 6.67
C LEU A 43 -9.81 16.74 5.98
N LYS A 44 -10.30 16.43 4.77
CA LYS A 44 -11.25 17.29 4.03
C LYS A 44 -12.58 17.46 4.75
N SER A 45 -12.98 16.48 5.58
CA SER A 45 -14.15 16.57 6.45
C SER A 45 -13.90 17.33 7.75
N GLY A 46 -12.68 17.85 7.98
CA GLY A 46 -12.34 18.64 9.17
C GLY A 46 -12.09 17.82 10.43
N LEU A 47 -11.82 16.52 10.30
CA LEU A 47 -11.49 15.66 11.44
C LEU A 47 -10.07 15.93 11.96
N SER A 48 -9.86 15.71 13.26
CA SER A 48 -8.56 15.98 13.90
C SER A 48 -7.48 14.98 13.47
N VAL A 49 -6.24 15.44 13.47
CA VAL A 49 -5.07 14.63 13.09
C VAL A 49 -4.91 13.42 14.00
N GLU A 50 -5.20 13.56 15.29
CA GLU A 50 -5.10 12.51 16.31
C GLU A 50 -6.12 11.39 16.05
N LEU A 51 -7.37 11.75 15.73
CA LEU A 51 -8.40 10.79 15.39
C LEU A 51 -8.03 10.04 14.11
N ILE A 52 -7.59 10.77 13.09
CA ILE A 52 -7.20 10.17 11.80
C ILE A 52 -6.02 9.20 11.99
N SER A 53 -5.05 9.56 12.83
CA SER A 53 -3.92 8.68 13.17
C SER A 53 -4.38 7.38 13.81
N SER A 54 -5.30 7.47 14.77
CA SER A 54 -5.84 6.28 15.45
C SER A 54 -6.63 5.36 14.52
N VAL A 55 -7.39 5.91 13.56
CA VAL A 55 -8.27 5.12 12.67
C VAL A 55 -7.52 4.55 11.48
N THR A 56 -6.59 5.33 10.90
CA THR A 56 -5.86 4.92 9.69
C THR A 56 -4.54 4.21 9.97
N GLU A 57 -4.11 4.20 11.24
CA GLU A 57 -2.82 3.70 11.71
C GLU A 57 -1.63 4.40 11.02
N LEU A 58 -1.85 5.60 10.46
CA LEU A 58 -0.80 6.44 9.91
C LEU A 58 -0.18 7.29 11.02
N SER A 59 1.10 7.59 10.89
CA SER A 59 1.77 8.51 11.81
C SER A 59 1.18 9.93 11.69
N ILE A 60 1.21 10.65 12.80
CA ILE A 60 0.80 12.07 12.85
C ILE A 60 1.60 12.89 11.82
N GLU A 61 2.90 12.61 11.68
CA GLU A 61 3.77 13.24 10.68
C GLU A 61 3.25 13.02 9.28
N LYS A 62 2.90 11.77 8.92
CA LYS A 62 2.36 11.45 7.61
C LYS A 62 1.06 12.21 7.34
N ILE A 63 0.17 12.26 8.32
CA ILE A 63 -1.11 12.97 8.17
C ILE A 63 -0.90 14.47 7.99
N LYS A 64 0.08 15.07 8.69
CA LYS A 64 0.46 16.48 8.50
C LYS A 64 1.02 16.76 7.10
N GLU A 65 1.81 15.84 6.53
CA GLU A 65 2.23 15.93 5.13
C GLU A 65 1.04 15.92 4.18
N LEU A 66 0.09 15.00 4.39
CA LEU A 66 -1.12 14.89 3.56
C LEU A 66 -1.98 16.14 3.64
N LEU A 67 -2.06 16.77 4.82
CA LEU A 67 -2.77 18.04 5.02
C LEU A 67 -2.14 19.15 4.18
N LYS A 68 -0.81 19.32 4.25
CA LYS A 68 -0.09 20.30 3.41
C LYS A 68 -0.32 20.04 1.92
N GLU A 69 -0.25 18.79 1.48
CA GLU A 69 -0.48 18.41 0.07
C GLU A 69 -1.90 18.80 -0.41
N ILE A 70 -2.90 18.74 0.48
CA ILE A 70 -4.28 19.15 0.16
C ILE A 70 -4.38 20.68 0.09
N GLU A 71 -3.76 21.39 1.03
CA GLU A 71 -3.76 22.86 1.08
C GLU A 71 -3.06 23.45 -0.15
N GLU A 72 -1.90 22.91 -0.53
CA GLU A 72 -1.11 23.36 -1.70
C GLU A 72 -1.85 23.15 -3.04
N LYS A 73 -2.79 22.20 -3.12
CA LYS A 73 -3.58 21.92 -4.32
C LYS A 73 -4.86 22.73 -4.43
N ASN A 74 -5.22 23.48 -3.39
CA ASN A 74 -6.39 24.35 -3.37
C ASN A 74 -6.06 25.82 -3.75
N TYR A 75 -4.81 26.09 -4.14
CA TYR A 75 -4.33 27.33 -4.75
C TYR A 75 -3.88 27.08 -6.19
#